data_AF-A0A4U7C5A9-F1
#
_entry.id   AF-A0A4U7C5A9-F1
#
_cell.length_a   1.000
_cell.length_b   1.000
_cell.length_c   1.000
_cell.angle_alpha   90.00
_cell.angle_beta   90.00
_cell.angle_gamma   90.00
#
_symmetry.space_group_name_H-M   'P 1'
#
loop_
_entity.id
_entity.type
_entity.pdbx_description
1 polymer ?
#
loop_
_entity_poly.entity_id
_entity_poly.type
_entity_poly.pdbx_seq_one_letter_code
_entity_poly.pdbx_strand_id
1 'polypeptide(L)'
;MRRVTRNLLIAIVLVVVALLALGALPSYLGSGDPYYLSVEPIETNGTAADVNNVSDRRYPYLIGAIESPDGRSDGYQAGPYGMKEWFTHTPFDEVDALTQQVPNASTETGVRVRRGGEVYHAEVVRP
;
A
#
# COMPACT_ATOMS: atom_id res chain seq x y z
N MET A 1 6.33 -20.23 -45.83
CA MET A 1 5.11 -19.67 -45.18
C MET A 1 4.25 -18.98 -46.23
N ARG A 2 2.92 -19.15 -46.21
CA ARG A 2 2.01 -18.40 -47.09
C ARG A 2 2.25 -16.90 -46.88
N ARG A 3 2.31 -16.10 -47.96
CA ARG A 3 2.61 -14.64 -47.91
C ARG A 3 1.75 -13.89 -46.89
N VAL A 4 0.50 -14.34 -46.71
CA VAL A 4 -0.46 -13.80 -45.75
C VAL A 4 0.04 -13.91 -44.30
N THR A 5 0.55 -15.08 -43.89
CA THR A 5 1.08 -15.30 -42.53
C THR A 5 2.28 -14.40 -42.24
N ARG A 6 3.14 -14.19 -43.25
CA ARG A 6 4.32 -13.32 -43.12
C ARG A 6 3.91 -11.85 -42.92
N ASN A 7 2.91 -11.38 -43.66
CA ASN A 7 2.44 -9.99 -43.55
C ASN A 7 1.73 -9.74 -42.21
N LEU A 8 0.98 -10.73 -41.70
CA LEU A 8 0.35 -10.64 -40.38
C LEU A 8 1.40 -10.52 -39.26
N LEU A 9 2.46 -11.34 -39.30
CA LEU A 9 3.54 -11.26 -38.32
C LEU A 9 4.25 -9.91 -38.34
N ILE A 10 4.50 -9.36 -39.53
CA ILE A 10 5.10 -8.02 -39.67
C ILE A 10 4.19 -6.96 -39.04
N ALA A 11 2.89 -7.01 -39.29
CA ALA A 11 1.94 -6.07 -38.70
C ALA A 11 1.90 -6.16 -37.17
N ILE A 12 1.91 -7.37 -36.60
CA ILE A 12 1.96 -7.58 -35.15
C ILE A 12 3.24 -6.99 -34.56
N VAL A 13 4.40 -7.26 -35.16
CA VAL A 13 5.68 -6.71 -34.70
C VAL A 13 5.67 -5.18 -34.75
N LEU A 14 5.13 -4.59 -35.82
CA LEU A 14 5.05 -3.14 -35.98
C LEU A 14 4.16 -2.51 -34.91
N VAL A 15 3.02 -3.13 -34.60
CA VAL A 15 2.13 -2.69 -33.51
C VAL A 15 2.84 -2.80 -32.15
N VAL A 16 3.52 -3.93 -31.88
CA VAL A 16 4.27 -4.10 -30.62
C VAL A 16 5.35 -3.02 -30.47
N VAL A 17 6.14 -2.77 -31.53
CA VAL A 17 7.16 -1.71 -31.51
C VAL A 17 6.55 -0.33 -31.30
N ALA A 18 5.42 -0.02 -31.94
CA ALA A 18 4.72 1.24 -31.75
C ALA A 18 4.22 1.39 -30.30
N LEU A 19 3.63 0.35 -29.72
CA LEU A 19 3.17 0.35 -28.33
C LEU A 19 4.33 0.51 -27.35
N LEU A 20 5.48 -0.13 -27.60
CA LEU A 20 6.69 0.04 -26.78
C LEU A 20 7.22 1.49 -26.86
N ALA A 21 7.26 2.09 -28.05
CA ALA A 21 7.69 3.47 -28.23
C ALA A 21 6.74 4.49 -27.58
N LEU A 22 5.44 4.18 -27.53
CA LEU A 22 4.41 4.95 -26.85
C LEU A 22 4.38 4.71 -25.32
N GLY A 23 5.21 3.81 -24.79
CA GLY A 23 5.23 3.49 -23.36
C GLY A 23 4.02 2.68 -22.88
N ALA A 24 3.27 2.04 -23.79
CA ALA A 24 2.09 1.23 -23.47
C ALA A 24 2.43 -0.18 -22.96
N LEU A 25 3.57 -0.35 -22.29
CA LEU A 25 3.81 -1.56 -21.53
C LEU A 25 2.76 -1.62 -20.42
N PRO A 26 2.03 -2.74 -20.24
CA PRO A 26 1.18 -2.91 -19.08
C PRO A 26 2.07 -2.73 -17.86
N SER A 27 1.83 -1.68 -17.10
CA SER A 27 2.53 -1.29 -15.88
C SER A 27 2.26 -2.24 -14.71
N TYR A 28 2.00 -3.51 -15.02
CA TYR A 28 1.69 -4.59 -14.10
C TYR A 28 2.90 -5.07 -13.30
N LEU A 29 4.07 -4.51 -13.59
CA LEU A 29 5.27 -4.63 -12.77
C LEU A 29 5.37 -3.32 -11.99
N GLY A 30 4.76 -3.29 -10.80
CA GLY A 30 4.96 -2.19 -9.85
C GLY A 30 6.46 -2.01 -9.64
N SER A 31 7.02 -0.95 -10.21
CA SER A 31 8.44 -0.67 -10.13
C SER A 31 8.69 0.25 -8.94
N GLY A 32 9.24 -0.30 -7.86
CA GLY A 32 9.68 0.44 -6.69
C GLY A 32 9.47 -0.32 -5.38
N ASP A 33 10.21 0.07 -4.35
CA ASP A 33 10.06 -0.51 -3.02
C ASP A 33 8.65 -0.23 -2.49
N PRO A 34 7.88 -1.26 -2.10
CA PRO A 34 6.54 -1.07 -1.60
C PRO A 34 6.55 -0.33 -0.26
N TYR A 35 5.45 0.35 0.03
CA TYR A 35 5.17 0.91 1.33
C TYR A 35 4.56 -0.15 2.22
N TYR A 36 4.92 -0.14 3.48
CA TYR A 36 4.42 -1.09 4.45
C TYR A 36 3.95 -0.34 5.67
N LEU A 37 2.89 -0.81 6.30
CA LEU A 37 2.53 -0.34 7.62
C LEU A 37 3.21 -1.24 8.64
N SER A 38 4.06 -0.64 9.45
CA SER A 38 4.77 -1.30 10.54
C SER A 38 4.11 -0.92 11.87
N VAL A 39 4.00 -1.89 12.77
CA VAL A 39 3.55 -1.68 14.15
C VAL A 39 4.65 -2.13 15.09
N GLU A 40 5.03 -1.23 16.01
CA GLU A 40 5.98 -1.53 17.08
C GLU A 40 5.25 -1.40 18.43
N PRO A 41 5.29 -2.41 19.31
CA PRO A 41 4.74 -2.28 20.65
C PRO A 41 5.51 -1.21 21.44
N ILE A 42 4.79 -0.30 22.08
CA ILE A 42 5.37 0.79 22.86
C ILE A 42 4.76 0.90 24.25
N GLU A 43 5.62 1.11 25.24
CA GLU A 43 5.18 1.45 26.60
C GLU A 43 4.92 2.95 26.69
N THR A 44 3.65 3.34 26.74
CA THR A 44 3.28 4.77 26.82
C THR A 44 2.00 5.01 27.60
N ASN A 45 1.98 6.11 28.36
CA ASN A 45 0.77 6.66 28.97
C ASN A 45 0.07 7.68 28.05
N GLY A 46 0.54 7.83 26.81
CA GLY A 46 -0.02 8.74 25.82
C GLY A 46 -1.42 8.32 25.35
N THR A 47 -2.11 9.26 24.72
CA THR A 47 -3.39 8.95 24.04
C THR A 47 -3.11 8.00 22.88
N ALA A 48 -3.94 6.98 22.73
CA ALA A 48 -3.89 6.02 21.62
C ALA A 48 -5.30 5.85 21.06
N ALA A 49 -5.41 5.69 19.74
CA ALA A 49 -6.66 5.38 19.08
C ALA A 49 -7.10 3.95 19.42
N ASP A 50 -8.31 3.79 19.94
CA ASP A 50 -8.86 2.47 20.24
C ASP A 50 -9.29 1.78 18.94
N VAL A 51 -8.61 0.67 18.61
CA VAL A 51 -8.86 -0.12 17.40
C VAL A 51 -9.36 -1.52 17.72
N ASN A 52 -9.91 -1.76 18.92
CA ASN A 52 -10.45 -3.08 19.29
C ASN A 52 -11.65 -3.51 18.44
N ASN A 53 -12.42 -2.56 17.91
CA ASN A 53 -13.65 -2.84 17.15
C ASN A 53 -13.54 -2.49 15.65
N VAL A 54 -12.31 -2.38 15.13
CA VAL A 54 -12.09 -2.16 13.70
C VAL A 54 -11.94 -3.49 12.97
N SER A 55 -12.42 -3.54 11.73
CA SER A 55 -12.33 -4.73 10.89
C SER A 55 -11.16 -4.64 9.91
N ASP A 56 -10.56 -5.80 9.60
CA ASP A 56 -9.67 -6.05 8.46
C ASP A 56 -10.21 -5.52 7.12
N ARG A 57 -11.53 -5.50 6.91
CA ARG A 57 -12.16 -4.91 5.72
C ARG A 57 -11.98 -3.40 5.58
N ARG A 58 -11.78 -2.70 6.71
CA ARG A 58 -11.66 -1.24 6.77
C ARG A 58 -10.22 -0.80 6.98
N TYR A 59 -9.47 -1.59 7.76
CA TYR A 59 -8.07 -1.38 8.09
C TYR A 59 -7.23 -2.62 7.77
N PRO A 60 -7.17 -3.06 6.49
CA PRO A 60 -6.41 -4.24 6.10
C PRO A 60 -4.92 -4.14 6.46
N TYR A 61 -4.29 -2.97 6.33
CA TYR A 61 -2.85 -2.84 6.60
C TYR A 61 -2.56 -2.83 8.10
N LEU A 62 -3.33 -2.09 8.90
CA LEU A 62 -3.18 -2.08 10.36
C LEU A 62 -3.38 -3.47 10.96
N ILE A 63 -4.48 -4.13 10.61
CA ILE A 63 -4.80 -5.45 11.16
C ILE A 63 -3.77 -6.47 10.69
N GLY A 64 -3.39 -6.43 9.40
CA GLY A 64 -2.34 -7.28 8.86
C GLY A 64 -0.99 -7.08 9.56
N ALA A 65 -0.61 -5.85 9.90
CA ALA A 65 0.63 -5.57 10.63
C ALA A 65 0.60 -6.12 12.06
N ILE A 66 -0.51 -5.95 12.78
CA ILE A 66 -0.66 -6.45 14.17
C ILE A 66 -0.69 -7.98 14.21
N GLU A 67 -1.28 -8.63 13.21
CA GLU A 67 -1.38 -10.09 13.14
C GLU A 67 -0.13 -10.75 12.53
N SER A 68 0.74 -9.95 11.92
CA SER A 68 2.01 -10.40 11.34
C SER A 68 3.06 -10.64 12.43
N PRO A 69 3.80 -11.76 12.39
CA PRO A 69 4.86 -12.05 13.35
C PRO A 69 6.01 -11.02 13.29
N ASP A 70 6.20 -10.36 12.14
CA ASP A 70 7.24 -9.36 11.93
C ASP A 70 6.73 -7.92 12.18
N GLY A 71 5.49 -7.76 12.68
CA GLY A 71 4.90 -6.44 12.95
C GLY A 71 4.67 -5.60 11.70
N ARG A 72 4.55 -6.24 10.53
CA ARG A 72 4.53 -5.54 9.23
C ARG A 72 3.41 -6.06 8.34
N SER A 73 2.65 -5.14 7.74
CA SER A 73 1.58 -5.43 6.79
C SER A 73 2.13 -5.99 5.46
N ASP A 74 1.23 -6.43 4.59
CA ASP A 74 1.56 -6.60 3.18
C ASP A 74 1.98 -5.28 2.52
N GLY A 75 2.79 -5.37 1.47
CA GLY A 75 3.35 -4.22 0.76
C GLY A 75 2.37 -3.55 -0.20
N TYR A 76 2.14 -2.26 -0.02
CA TYR A 76 1.41 -1.39 -0.94
C TYR A 76 2.34 -0.83 -2.02
N GLN A 77 2.07 -1.15 -3.29
CA GLN A 77 2.80 -0.60 -4.42
C GLN A 77 2.08 0.64 -4.96
N ALA A 78 2.78 1.76 -5.00
CA ALA A 78 2.30 2.94 -5.71
C ALA A 78 2.32 2.69 -7.22
N GLY A 79 1.28 3.11 -7.93
CA GLY A 79 1.22 3.03 -9.39
C GLY A 79 2.33 3.83 -10.09
N PRO A 80 2.61 3.55 -11.37
CA PRO A 80 3.77 4.07 -12.13
C PRO A 80 3.87 5.59 -12.22
N TYR A 81 2.78 6.33 -11.95
CA TYR A 81 2.76 7.79 -11.98
C TYR A 81 2.69 8.44 -10.59
N GLY A 82 2.81 7.66 -9.50
CA GLY A 82 2.61 8.16 -8.14
C GLY A 82 1.20 8.72 -7.90
N MET A 83 0.31 8.59 -8.88
CA MET A 83 -1.09 8.97 -8.78
C MET A 83 -1.77 7.87 -7.99
N LYS A 84 -2.23 8.22 -6.78
CA LYS A 84 -3.12 7.38 -5.97
C LYS A 84 -4.21 6.84 -6.90
N GLU A 85 -4.37 5.52 -7.04
CA GLU A 85 -5.65 5.00 -7.52
C GLU A 85 -6.66 5.38 -6.45
N TRP A 86 -7.51 6.39 -6.71
CA TRP A 86 -8.48 6.95 -5.76
C TRP A 86 -9.54 5.95 -5.27
N PHE A 87 -9.39 4.67 -5.64
CA PHE A 87 -10.30 3.57 -5.35
C PHE A 87 -9.64 2.45 -4.52
N THR A 88 -8.34 2.55 -4.23
CA THR A 88 -7.59 1.51 -3.51
C THR A 88 -7.35 1.97 -2.08
N HIS A 89 -7.73 1.13 -1.11
CA HIS A 89 -7.35 1.35 0.29
C HIS A 89 -5.82 1.39 0.41
N THR A 90 -5.28 2.44 1.04
CA THR A 90 -3.82 2.61 1.23
C THR A 90 -3.45 2.67 2.71
N PRO A 91 -2.23 2.25 3.09
CA PRO A 91 -1.76 2.37 4.47
C PRO A 91 -1.70 3.83 4.95
N PHE A 92 -1.50 4.78 4.03
CA PHE A 92 -1.52 6.21 4.34
C PHE A 92 -2.91 6.69 4.75
N ASP A 93 -3.95 6.28 4.02
CA ASP A 93 -5.32 6.70 4.32
C ASP A 93 -5.80 6.11 5.65
N GLU A 94 -5.32 4.92 6.03
CA GLU A 94 -5.60 4.32 7.36
C GLU A 94 -4.99 5.15 8.49
N VAL A 95 -3.70 5.52 8.38
CA VAL A 95 -3.02 6.35 9.37
C VAL A 95 -3.65 7.75 9.44
N ASP A 96 -3.97 8.35 8.30
CA ASP A 96 -4.64 9.66 8.23
C ASP A 96 -6.03 9.61 8.89
N ALA A 97 -6.81 8.55 8.64
CA ALA A 97 -8.11 8.38 9.25
C ALA A 97 -8.03 8.27 10.78
N LEU A 98 -7.07 7.50 11.31
CA LEU A 98 -6.84 7.37 12.74
C LEU A 98 -6.39 8.69 13.37
N THR A 99 -5.51 9.42 12.66
CA THR A 99 -5.03 10.74 13.08
C THR A 99 -6.17 11.76 13.13
N GLN A 100 -7.07 11.75 12.16
CA GLN A 100 -8.26 12.62 12.16
C GLN A 100 -9.25 12.24 13.26
N GLN A 101 -9.44 10.94 13.51
CA GLN A 101 -10.34 10.45 14.55
C GLN A 101 -9.84 10.78 15.96
N VAL A 102 -8.52 10.64 16.20
CA VAL A 102 -7.88 10.88 17.49
C VAL A 102 -6.60 11.69 17.29
N PRO A 103 -6.69 13.03 17.15
CA PRO A 103 -5.52 13.88 16.87
C PRO A 103 -4.40 13.77 17.92
N ASN A 104 -4.76 13.55 19.18
CA ASN A 104 -3.79 13.39 20.28
C ASN A 104 -3.03 12.06 20.24
N ALA A 105 -3.46 11.10 19.43
CA ALA A 105 -2.74 9.85 19.20
C ALA A 105 -1.67 9.97 18.12
N SER A 106 -1.66 11.08 17.37
CA SER A 106 -0.62 11.37 16.38
C SER A 106 0.77 11.43 17.04
N THR A 107 1.76 10.96 16.30
CA THR A 107 3.18 11.10 16.60
C THR A 107 3.85 11.88 15.47
N GLU A 108 5.16 12.03 15.53
CA GLU A 108 5.92 12.71 14.47
C GLU A 108 5.91 11.92 13.15
N THR A 109 5.93 10.58 13.22
CA THR A 109 6.07 9.70 12.05
C THR A 109 4.87 8.78 11.79
N GLY A 110 3.90 8.72 12.71
CA GLY A 110 2.77 7.80 12.62
C GLY A 110 1.69 8.05 13.67
N VAL A 111 0.97 7.00 14.08
CA VAL A 111 -0.15 7.09 15.03
C VAL A 111 -0.07 6.00 16.11
N ARG A 112 -0.42 6.34 17.35
CA ARG A 112 -0.53 5.36 18.44
C ARG A 112 -1.89 4.68 18.39
N VAL A 113 -1.91 3.36 18.43
CA VAL A 113 -3.13 2.54 18.39
C VAL A 113 -3.15 1.58 19.56
N ARG A 114 -4.35 1.25 20.06
CA ARG A 114 -4.53 0.28 21.16
C ARG A 114 -5.40 -0.88 20.70
N ARG A 115 -4.89 -2.11 20.85
CA ARG A 115 -5.61 -3.35 20.57
C ARG A 115 -5.27 -4.40 21.64
N GLY A 116 -6.26 -5.10 22.17
CA GLY A 116 -6.03 -6.18 23.14
C GLY A 116 -5.38 -5.75 24.47
N GLY A 117 -5.42 -4.44 24.80
CA GLY A 117 -4.77 -3.88 25.98
C GLY A 117 -3.32 -3.43 25.76
N GLU A 118 -2.72 -3.76 24.63
CA GLU A 118 -1.37 -3.31 24.22
C GLU A 118 -1.46 -2.05 23.36
N VAL A 119 -0.43 -1.19 23.42
CA VAL A 119 -0.32 0.02 22.62
C VAL A 119 0.79 -0.17 21.60
N TYR A 120 0.49 0.10 20.34
CA TYR A 120 1.44 0.05 19.25
C TYR A 120 1.63 1.43 18.64
N HIS A 121 2.82 1.68 18.11
CA HIS A 121 3.10 2.79 17.21
C HIS A 121 3.02 2.27 15.78
N ALA A 122 2.04 2.77 15.02
CA ALA A 122 1.81 2.41 13.62
C ALA A 122 2.40 3.49 12.70
N GLU A 123 3.31 3.11 11.82
CA GLU A 123 4.00 4.00 10.88
C GLU A 123 4.06 3.39 9.48
N VAL A 124 3.98 4.24 8.45
CA VAL A 124 4.18 3.80 7.06
C VAL A 124 5.65 3.93 6.69
N VAL A 125 6.31 2.81 6.47
CA VAL A 125 7.73 2.72 6.14
C VAL A 125 7.96 2.28 4.70
N ARG A 126 9.04 2.76 4.10
CA ARG A 126 9.58 2.27 2.83
C ARG A 126 11.03 1.80 3.09
N PRO A 127 11.37 0.54 2.77
CA PRO A 127 12.75 0.04 2.91
C PRO A 127 13.72 0.69 1.94
#